data_AF-A0A841ELY7-F1
#
_entry.id   AF-A0A841ELY7-F1
#
_cell.length_a   1.000
_cell.length_b   1.000
_cell.length_c   1.000
_cell.angle_alpha   90.00
_cell.angle_beta   90.00
_cell.angle_gamma   90.00
#
_symmetry.space_group_name_H-M   'P 1'
#
loop_
_entity.id
_entity.type
_entity.pdbx_description
1 polymer ?
#
loop_
_entity_poly.entity_id
_entity_poly.type
_entity_poly.pdbx_seq_one_letter_code
_entity_poly.pdbx_strand_id
1 'polypeptide(L)'
;MNLSYDIQQHLENIKSSVSLGRWEGNIMPDYCAFAHSKKRNISAGLCKDGIELSMSEKDFCYARVLTSDIETIAHLIDLWLGKGLFIEELKSRFQEVELFEGFPEDKKGKRLLKKWNEVKNAFFKDQYSSSTFHYDICIKILEDAKKDTTLSKMYPYISLGKLCFSDRANGFSNYLCIAPTHWKSINEKYFVFITSDNKNIQINIDDLNEGLEILKQNIYRLNGRPKT
;
A
#
# COMPACT_ATOMS: atom_id res chain seq x y z
N MET A 1 -19.78 0.19 8.19
CA MET A 1 -19.33 0.13 6.78
C MET A 1 -18.52 -1.14 6.64
N ASN A 2 -18.94 -2.03 5.73
CA ASN A 2 -18.13 -3.16 5.29
C ASN A 2 -17.64 -2.77 3.89
N LEU A 3 -16.43 -2.23 3.80
CA LEU A 3 -15.94 -1.54 2.62
C LEU A 3 -16.00 -2.41 1.36
N SER A 4 -15.62 -3.69 1.47
CA SER A 4 -15.68 -4.62 0.34
C SER A 4 -17.12 -4.85 -0.12
N TYR A 5 -18.02 -5.16 0.82
CA TYR A 5 -19.43 -5.38 0.51
C TYR A 5 -20.08 -4.13 -0.10
N ASP A 6 -19.86 -2.98 0.53
CA ASP A 6 -20.47 -1.72 0.13
C ASP A 6 -19.97 -1.30 -1.26
N ILE A 7 -18.66 -1.41 -1.56
CA ILE A 7 -18.13 -1.15 -2.91
C ILE A 7 -18.71 -2.15 -3.93
N GLN A 8 -18.81 -3.44 -3.57
CA GLN A 8 -19.34 -4.46 -4.47
C GLN A 8 -20.80 -4.20 -4.85
N GLN A 9 -21.64 -3.74 -3.92
CA GLN A 9 -23.02 -3.33 -4.21
C GLN A 9 -23.08 -2.19 -5.24
N HIS A 10 -22.22 -1.18 -5.11
CA HIS A 10 -22.16 -0.09 -6.09
C HIS A 10 -21.65 -0.57 -7.46
N LEU A 11 -20.66 -1.47 -7.50
CA LEU A 11 -20.19 -2.10 -8.74
C LEU A 11 -21.31 -2.89 -9.45
N GLU A 12 -22.12 -3.63 -8.70
CA GLU A 12 -23.28 -4.36 -9.21
C GLU A 12 -24.34 -3.40 -9.78
N ASN A 13 -24.62 -2.30 -9.07
CA ASN A 13 -25.59 -1.29 -9.49
C ASN A 13 -25.19 -0.61 -10.81
N ILE A 14 -23.91 -0.33 -11.03
CA ILE A 14 -23.39 0.22 -12.29
C ILE A 14 -23.12 -0.84 -13.35
N LYS A 15 -23.52 -2.10 -13.10
CA LYS A 15 -23.34 -3.26 -13.98
C LYS A 15 -21.88 -3.51 -14.38
N SER A 16 -20.96 -3.26 -13.44
CA SER A 16 -19.54 -3.54 -13.65
C SER A 16 -19.30 -5.05 -13.77
N SER A 17 -18.33 -5.44 -14.58
CA SER A 17 -17.83 -6.82 -14.64
C SER A 17 -16.80 -7.13 -13.55
N VAL A 18 -16.37 -6.12 -12.78
CA VAL A 18 -15.35 -6.29 -11.75
C VAL A 18 -15.95 -6.95 -10.52
N SER A 19 -15.35 -8.07 -10.11
CA SER A 19 -15.61 -8.70 -8.81
C SER A 19 -14.46 -8.37 -7.87
N LEU A 20 -14.79 -7.88 -6.67
CA LEU A 20 -13.81 -7.74 -5.61
C LEU A 20 -13.38 -9.13 -5.12
N GLY A 21 -12.11 -9.23 -4.76
CA GLY A 21 -11.55 -10.46 -4.27
C GLY A 21 -12.16 -10.86 -2.92
N ARG A 22 -12.14 -12.16 -2.65
CA ARG A 22 -12.49 -12.75 -1.35
C ARG A 22 -11.22 -13.42 -0.84
N TRP A 23 -10.84 -13.16 0.42
CA TRP A 23 -9.71 -13.87 1.01
C TRP A 23 -10.14 -15.32 1.28
N GLU A 24 -9.37 -16.31 0.83
CA GLU A 24 -9.72 -17.72 1.03
C GLU A 24 -9.82 -18.04 2.53
N GLY A 25 -10.97 -18.60 2.95
CA GLY A 25 -11.17 -19.14 4.29
C GLY A 25 -11.44 -18.15 5.42
N ASN A 26 -11.39 -16.83 5.19
CA ASN A 26 -11.75 -15.83 6.20
C ASN A 26 -12.44 -14.61 5.58
N ILE A 27 -13.45 -14.09 6.27
CA ILE A 27 -14.15 -12.84 5.94
C ILE A 27 -13.10 -11.74 5.76
N MET A 28 -13.11 -11.07 4.60
CA MET A 28 -12.26 -9.90 4.40
C MET A 28 -12.51 -8.91 5.54
N PRO A 29 -11.47 -8.31 6.13
CA PRO A 29 -11.69 -7.31 7.14
C PRO A 29 -12.61 -6.21 6.60
N ASP A 30 -13.62 -5.81 7.38
CA ASP A 30 -14.65 -4.84 6.98
C ASP A 30 -14.09 -3.47 6.55
N TYR A 31 -12.80 -3.23 6.73
CA TYR A 31 -12.11 -1.97 6.45
C TYR A 31 -11.29 -1.96 5.15
N CYS A 32 -11.24 -3.03 4.36
CA CYS A 32 -10.48 -3.05 3.11
C CYS A 32 -11.26 -3.68 1.94
N ALA A 33 -10.77 -3.44 0.72
CA ALA A 33 -11.25 -4.01 -0.54
C ALA A 33 -10.07 -4.21 -1.50
N PHE A 34 -10.09 -5.26 -2.32
CA PHE A 34 -9.09 -5.46 -3.37
C PHE A 34 -9.71 -6.08 -4.61
N ALA A 35 -9.16 -5.76 -5.78
CA ALA A 35 -9.50 -6.41 -7.04
C ALA A 35 -8.29 -6.41 -7.96
N HIS A 36 -8.27 -7.33 -8.92
CA HIS A 36 -7.19 -7.43 -9.88
C HIS A 36 -7.72 -7.88 -11.24
N SER A 37 -7.04 -7.45 -12.30
CA SER A 37 -7.31 -7.85 -13.69
C SER A 37 -5.98 -7.92 -14.44
N LYS A 38 -5.55 -9.14 -14.79
CA LYS A 38 -4.29 -9.47 -15.50
C LYS A 38 -3.03 -8.81 -14.92
N LYS A 39 -2.84 -7.52 -15.20
CA LYS A 39 -1.68 -6.71 -14.82
C LYS A 39 -2.03 -5.55 -13.89
N ARG A 40 -3.32 -5.21 -13.74
CA ARG A 40 -3.78 -4.08 -12.93
C ARG A 40 -4.36 -4.58 -11.62
N ASN A 41 -4.05 -3.87 -10.55
CA ASN A 41 -4.50 -4.17 -9.21
C ASN A 41 -5.06 -2.90 -8.58
N ILE A 42 -6.07 -3.07 -7.73
CA ILE A 42 -6.51 -2.03 -6.82
C ILE A 42 -6.52 -2.56 -5.39
N SER A 43 -6.26 -1.65 -4.46
CA SER A 43 -6.50 -1.88 -3.04
C SER A 43 -7.13 -0.63 -2.45
N ALA A 44 -8.27 -0.79 -1.78
CA ALA A 44 -8.90 0.27 -1.03
C ALA A 44 -8.92 -0.04 0.47
N GLY A 45 -8.85 1.00 1.29
CA GLY A 45 -8.87 0.90 2.75
C GLY A 45 -9.55 2.09 3.39
N LEU A 46 -10.22 1.85 4.51
CA LEU A 46 -10.74 2.92 5.37
C LEU A 46 -9.58 3.67 6.04
N CYS A 47 -9.68 4.99 6.04
CA CYS A 47 -8.76 5.90 6.69
C CYS A 47 -9.56 6.97 7.47
N LYS A 48 -8.88 7.84 8.20
CA LYS A 48 -9.54 8.85 9.06
C LYS A 48 -10.48 9.77 8.27
N ASP A 49 -10.10 10.12 7.05
CA ASP A 49 -10.79 11.13 6.23
C ASP A 49 -11.63 10.50 5.09
N GLY A 50 -11.85 9.17 5.13
CA GLY A 50 -12.66 8.46 4.15
C GLY A 50 -12.05 7.14 3.70
N ILE A 51 -11.95 6.97 2.39
CA ILE A 51 -11.46 5.77 1.70
C ILE A 51 -10.23 6.17 0.89
N GLU A 52 -9.14 5.45 1.09
CA GLU A 52 -7.99 5.51 0.20
C GLU A 52 -8.07 4.37 -0.82
N LEU A 53 -7.89 4.66 -2.11
CA LEU A 53 -7.74 3.68 -3.19
C LEU A 53 -6.37 3.83 -3.84
N SER A 54 -5.60 2.75 -3.88
CA SER A 54 -4.35 2.65 -4.65
C SER A 54 -4.59 1.90 -5.96
N MET A 55 -4.04 2.40 -7.05
CA MET A 55 -4.14 1.82 -8.40
C MET A 55 -2.75 1.46 -8.93
N SER A 56 -2.54 0.18 -9.17
CA SER A 56 -1.24 -0.36 -9.59
C SER A 56 -1.32 -1.13 -10.91
N GLU A 57 -0.25 -1.14 -11.69
CA GLU A 57 -0.09 -1.99 -12.87
C GLU A 57 1.34 -2.59 -12.92
N LYS A 58 1.47 -3.91 -13.16
CA LYS A 58 2.76 -4.63 -13.16
C LYS A 58 3.63 -4.31 -11.93
N ASP A 59 3.02 -4.34 -10.74
CA ASP A 59 3.68 -4.04 -9.46
C ASP A 59 4.12 -2.57 -9.27
N PHE A 60 3.61 -1.65 -10.09
CA PHE A 60 3.88 -0.22 -9.94
C PHE A 60 2.61 0.52 -9.59
N CYS A 61 2.59 1.27 -8.48
CA CYS A 61 1.47 2.15 -8.17
C CYS A 61 1.58 3.43 -9.00
N TYR A 62 0.54 3.70 -9.80
CA TYR A 62 0.48 4.86 -10.68
C TYR A 62 -0.33 5.99 -10.08
N ALA A 63 -1.28 5.67 -9.20
CA ALA A 63 -2.10 6.68 -8.57
C ALA A 63 -2.66 6.24 -7.23
N ARG A 64 -3.00 7.24 -6.42
CA ARG A 64 -3.87 7.11 -5.26
C ARG A 64 -5.09 7.99 -5.39
N VAL A 65 -6.13 7.67 -4.65
CA VAL A 65 -7.34 8.49 -4.51
C VAL A 65 -7.69 8.52 -3.03
N LEU A 66 -8.07 9.69 -2.53
CA LEU A 66 -8.61 9.85 -1.19
C LEU A 66 -9.98 10.52 -1.31
N THR A 67 -11.03 9.82 -0.91
CA THR A 67 -12.41 10.33 -0.95
C THR A 67 -13.29 9.65 0.09
N SER A 68 -14.29 10.34 0.62
CA SER A 68 -15.32 9.73 1.46
C SER A 68 -16.47 9.13 0.63
N ASP A 69 -16.49 9.37 -0.68
CA ASP A 69 -17.54 8.89 -1.58
C ASP A 69 -17.23 7.49 -2.13
N ILE A 70 -18.00 6.52 -1.68
CA ILE A 70 -17.89 5.13 -2.12
C ILE A 70 -18.32 4.93 -3.57
N GLU A 71 -19.21 5.76 -4.10
CA GLU A 71 -19.63 5.71 -5.51
C GLU A 71 -18.48 6.10 -6.42
N THR A 72 -17.73 7.14 -6.05
CA THR A 72 -16.49 7.53 -6.74
C THR A 72 -15.49 6.36 -6.77
N ILE A 73 -15.30 5.65 -5.65
CA ILE A 73 -14.41 4.47 -5.58
C ILE A 73 -14.88 3.37 -6.55
N ALA A 74 -16.16 3.02 -6.54
CA ALA A 74 -16.71 1.99 -7.42
C ALA A 74 -16.55 2.37 -8.91
N HIS A 75 -16.83 3.63 -9.27
CA HIS A 75 -16.64 4.12 -10.64
C HIS A 75 -15.17 4.06 -11.09
N LEU A 76 -14.24 4.47 -10.23
CA LEU A 76 -12.81 4.40 -10.54
C LEU A 76 -12.35 2.95 -10.76
N ILE A 77 -12.82 2.02 -9.93
CA ILE A 77 -12.53 0.59 -10.07
C ILE A 77 -13.08 0.06 -11.40
N ASP A 78 -14.33 0.33 -11.73
CA ASP A 78 -14.94 -0.10 -13.00
C ASP A 78 -14.21 0.49 -14.21
N LEU A 79 -13.91 1.79 -14.20
CA LEU A 79 -13.21 2.45 -15.30
C LEU A 79 -11.78 1.91 -15.46
N TRP A 80 -11.05 1.69 -14.37
CA TRP A 80 -9.66 1.23 -14.40
C TRP A 80 -9.53 -0.27 -14.75
N LEU A 81 -10.29 -1.13 -14.07
CA LEU A 81 -10.17 -2.58 -14.18
C LEU A 81 -11.16 -3.19 -15.18
N GLY A 82 -12.41 -2.71 -15.17
CA GLY A 82 -13.47 -3.24 -16.03
C GLY A 82 -13.38 -2.74 -17.47
N LYS A 83 -13.26 -1.41 -17.64
CA LYS A 83 -13.20 -0.74 -18.96
C LYS A 83 -11.79 -0.49 -19.46
N GLY A 84 -10.78 -0.62 -18.61
CA GLY A 84 -9.38 -0.57 -19.03
C GLY A 84 -8.85 0.84 -19.36
N LEU A 85 -9.45 1.91 -18.86
CA LEU A 85 -8.99 3.29 -19.12
C LEU A 85 -7.54 3.51 -18.65
N PHE A 86 -6.85 4.50 -19.21
CA PHE A 86 -5.52 4.93 -18.76
C PHE A 86 -5.59 5.85 -17.54
N ILE A 87 -4.50 5.93 -16.76
CA ILE A 87 -4.54 6.56 -15.42
C ILE A 87 -4.65 8.07 -15.55
N GLU A 88 -4.08 8.61 -16.63
CA GLU A 88 -4.15 9.99 -17.05
C GLU A 88 -5.59 10.38 -17.43
N GLU A 89 -6.34 9.46 -18.04
CA GLU A 89 -7.77 9.67 -18.32
C GLU A 89 -8.61 9.66 -17.05
N LEU A 90 -8.25 8.87 -16.05
CA LEU A 90 -8.92 8.92 -14.75
C LEU A 90 -8.62 10.24 -14.05
N LYS A 91 -7.37 10.72 -14.10
CA LYS A 91 -6.99 12.01 -13.52
C LYS A 91 -7.74 13.19 -14.14
N SER A 92 -8.00 13.17 -15.44
CA SER A 92 -8.73 14.25 -16.10
C SER A 92 -10.22 14.29 -15.73
N ARG A 93 -10.78 13.17 -15.25
CA ARG A 93 -12.19 13.03 -14.85
C ARG A 93 -12.42 13.19 -13.35
N PHE A 94 -11.45 12.81 -12.54
CA PHE A 94 -11.55 12.79 -11.08
C PHE A 94 -10.41 13.62 -10.48
N GLN A 95 -10.76 14.74 -9.86
CA GLN A 95 -9.79 15.66 -9.26
C GLN A 95 -9.03 15.02 -8.09
N GLU A 96 -9.66 14.08 -7.40
CA GLU A 96 -9.18 13.34 -6.23
C GLU A 96 -8.07 12.34 -6.59
N VAL A 97 -7.96 11.98 -7.87
CA VAL A 97 -6.87 11.13 -8.35
C VAL A 97 -5.57 11.90 -8.24
N GLU A 98 -4.63 11.39 -7.47
CA GLU A 98 -3.26 11.88 -7.42
C GLU A 98 -2.39 10.91 -8.21
N LEU A 99 -1.86 11.39 -9.34
CA LEU A 99 -0.89 10.64 -10.10
C LEU A 99 0.46 10.69 -9.41
N PHE A 100 1.11 9.54 -9.33
CA PHE A 100 2.53 9.51 -9.09
C PHE A 100 3.24 9.79 -10.42
N GLU A 101 4.26 10.66 -10.41
CA GLU A 101 5.03 10.99 -11.62
C GLU A 101 5.46 9.71 -12.35
N GLY A 102 4.97 9.50 -13.58
CA GLY A 102 5.42 8.40 -14.44
C GLY A 102 6.94 8.49 -14.61
N PHE A 103 7.67 7.42 -14.38
CA PHE A 103 9.12 7.51 -14.14
C PHE A 103 9.94 7.35 -15.43
N PRO A 104 10.58 8.42 -15.93
CA PRO A 104 11.88 8.28 -16.58
C PRO A 104 12.93 7.90 -15.53
N GLU A 105 13.84 7.01 -15.92
CA GLU A 105 14.97 6.59 -15.12
C GLU A 105 15.83 7.80 -14.68
N ASP A 106 16.25 7.77 -13.41
CA ASP A 106 17.41 8.46 -12.80
C ASP A 106 17.22 9.64 -11.80
N LYS A 107 18.27 9.78 -10.96
CA LYS A 107 18.57 10.57 -9.74
C LYS A 107 18.06 9.99 -8.42
N LYS A 108 18.44 8.72 -8.18
CA LYS A 108 18.16 7.89 -6.99
C LYS A 108 18.31 8.63 -5.65
N GLY A 109 19.31 9.50 -5.49
CA GLY A 109 19.59 10.18 -4.21
C GLY A 109 18.57 11.26 -3.81
N LYS A 110 18.17 12.16 -4.74
CA LYS A 110 17.22 13.24 -4.44
C LYS A 110 15.80 12.70 -4.24
N ARG A 111 15.40 11.72 -5.05
CA ARG A 111 14.07 11.09 -4.98
C ARG A 111 13.90 10.27 -3.71
N LEU A 112 14.92 9.52 -3.32
CA LEU A 112 14.94 8.78 -2.07
C LEU A 112 14.72 9.74 -0.90
N LEU A 113 15.51 10.81 -0.78
CA LEU A 113 15.34 11.80 0.27
C LEU A 113 13.93 12.43 0.26
N LYS A 114 13.39 12.75 -0.92
CA LYS A 114 12.02 13.25 -1.07
C LYS A 114 11.01 12.25 -0.51
N LYS A 115 11.11 10.95 -0.83
CA LYS A 115 10.20 9.89 -0.32
C LYS A 115 10.31 9.71 1.19
N TRP A 116 11.52 9.74 1.74
CA TRP A 116 11.73 9.74 3.18
C TRP A 116 11.03 10.92 3.86
N ASN A 117 11.13 12.13 3.29
CA ASN A 117 10.45 13.31 3.81
C ASN A 117 8.93 13.25 3.61
N GLU A 118 8.46 12.76 2.46
CA GLU A 118 7.04 12.58 2.15
C GLU A 118 6.39 11.63 3.16
N VAL A 119 6.98 10.46 3.41
CA VAL A 119 6.46 9.47 4.36
C VAL A 119 6.51 10.01 5.79
N LYS A 120 7.64 10.60 6.20
CA LYS A 120 7.75 11.26 7.50
C LYS A 120 6.64 12.31 7.69
N ASN A 121 6.40 13.14 6.67
CA ASN A 121 5.37 14.19 6.71
C ASN A 121 3.94 13.66 6.55
N ALA A 122 3.73 12.54 5.86
CA ALA A 122 2.43 11.88 5.74
C ALA A 122 1.96 11.36 7.10
N PHE A 123 2.89 10.89 7.94
CA PHE A 123 2.60 10.57 9.33
C PHE A 123 2.23 11.80 10.16
N PHE A 124 2.87 12.97 9.92
CA PHE A 124 2.53 14.23 10.60
C PHE A 124 1.19 14.85 10.18
N LYS A 125 0.63 14.46 9.02
CA LYS A 125 -0.65 14.99 8.50
C LYS A 125 -1.89 14.18 8.89
N ASP A 126 -1.74 13.18 9.75
CA ASP A 126 -2.82 12.54 10.51
C ASP A 126 -4.00 11.96 9.68
N GLN A 127 -3.74 10.90 8.90
CA GLN A 127 -4.80 10.17 8.17
C GLN A 127 -4.89 8.66 8.40
N TYR A 128 -3.93 8.02 9.11
CA TYR A 128 -3.82 6.54 9.06
C TYR A 128 -4.21 5.74 10.30
N SER A 129 -4.44 6.29 11.50
CA SER A 129 -5.14 5.51 12.53
C SER A 129 -5.60 6.33 13.72
N SER A 130 -6.72 5.90 14.28
CA SER A 130 -7.29 6.26 15.58
C SER A 130 -6.45 5.85 16.81
N SER A 131 -5.13 5.66 16.67
CA SER A 131 -4.22 5.47 17.79
C SER A 131 -2.87 6.14 17.54
N THR A 132 -2.50 7.08 18.42
CA THR A 132 -1.16 7.67 18.50
C THR A 132 -0.05 6.61 18.60
N PHE A 133 -0.37 5.45 19.17
CA PHE A 133 0.52 4.29 19.30
C PHE A 133 1.07 3.77 17.97
N HIS A 134 0.24 3.62 16.93
CA HIS A 134 0.67 3.17 15.60
C HIS A 134 1.65 4.15 14.95
N TYR A 135 1.50 5.45 15.24
CA TYR A 135 2.33 6.52 14.70
C TYR A 135 3.74 6.48 15.30
N ASP A 136 3.85 6.43 16.63
CA ASP A 136 5.15 6.46 17.32
C ASP A 136 6.03 5.27 16.91
N ILE A 137 5.39 4.10 16.76
CA ILE A 137 6.05 2.89 16.25
C ILE A 137 6.53 3.10 14.82
N CYS A 138 5.68 3.55 13.90
CA CYS A 138 6.05 3.74 12.50
C CYS A 138 7.18 4.76 12.34
N ILE A 139 7.17 5.85 13.12
CA ILE A 139 8.26 6.83 13.15
C ILE A 139 9.55 6.18 13.67
N LYS A 140 9.50 5.42 14.76
CA LYS A 140 10.66 4.71 15.30
C LYS A 140 11.27 3.76 14.26
N ILE A 141 10.43 2.96 13.58
CA ILE A 141 10.86 2.07 12.49
C ILE A 141 11.53 2.86 11.37
N LEU A 142 10.91 3.96 10.95
CA LEU A 142 11.42 4.81 9.89
C LEU A 142 12.80 5.37 10.29
N GLU A 143 12.94 5.90 11.51
CA GLU A 143 14.20 6.45 12.00
C GLU A 143 15.32 5.41 12.14
N ASP A 144 15.00 4.20 12.61
CA ASP A 144 15.98 3.12 12.72
C ASP A 144 16.37 2.56 11.35
N ALA A 145 15.41 2.41 10.44
CA ALA A 145 15.66 2.06 9.04
C ALA A 145 16.55 3.11 8.33
N LYS A 146 16.45 4.39 8.71
CA LYS A 146 17.28 5.46 8.13
C LYS A 146 18.75 5.35 8.54
N LYS A 147 19.04 4.83 9.74
CA LYS A 147 20.40 4.60 10.25
C LYS A 147 21.05 3.35 9.65
N ASP A 148 20.25 2.41 9.16
CA ASP A 148 20.72 1.16 8.58
C ASP A 148 21.25 1.34 7.14
N THR A 149 22.39 0.72 6.81
CA THR A 149 23.08 0.88 5.51
C THR A 149 22.38 0.21 4.33
N THR A 150 21.42 -0.67 4.60
CA THR A 150 20.65 -1.42 3.61
C THR A 150 19.28 -0.77 3.42
N LEU A 151 18.52 -0.60 4.51
CA LEU A 151 17.17 -0.02 4.48
C LEU A 151 17.16 1.45 4.07
N SER A 152 18.19 2.23 4.43
CA SER A 152 18.28 3.66 4.05
C SER A 152 18.31 3.90 2.54
N LYS A 153 18.63 2.87 1.75
CA LYS A 153 18.66 2.90 0.27
C LYS A 153 17.33 2.51 -0.36
N MET A 154 16.36 2.04 0.43
CA MET A 154 15.02 1.69 -0.02
C MET A 154 14.10 2.90 0.04
N TYR A 155 13.11 2.92 -0.85
CA TYR A 155 12.07 3.92 -0.86
C TYR A 155 10.97 3.54 0.14
N PRO A 156 10.79 4.32 1.21
CA PRO A 156 9.66 4.11 2.10
C PRO A 156 8.38 4.60 1.43
N TYR A 157 7.26 3.95 1.75
CA TYR A 157 5.92 4.38 1.39
C TYR A 157 4.88 3.82 2.38
N ILE A 158 3.67 4.36 2.36
CA ILE A 158 2.54 3.88 3.15
C ILE A 158 1.56 3.17 2.23
N SER A 159 1.07 2.01 2.67
CA SER A 159 0.02 1.26 1.97
C SER A 159 -0.91 0.63 2.98
N LEU A 160 -2.20 0.95 2.90
CA LEU A 160 -3.25 0.42 3.78
C LEU A 160 -2.88 0.55 5.28
N GLY A 161 -2.33 1.71 5.67
CA GLY A 161 -1.90 1.97 7.05
C GLY A 161 -0.60 1.28 7.49
N LYS A 162 0.14 0.66 6.56
CA LYS A 162 1.39 -0.06 6.84
C LYS A 162 2.60 0.73 6.35
N LEU A 163 3.68 0.77 7.13
CA LEU A 163 4.96 1.28 6.65
C LEU A 163 5.64 0.19 5.83
N CYS A 164 5.95 0.51 4.58
CA CYS A 164 6.55 -0.41 3.64
C CYS A 164 7.83 0.17 3.02
N PHE A 165 8.76 -0.72 2.65
CA PHE A 165 10.01 -0.39 1.99
C PHE A 165 10.08 -1.13 0.66
N SER A 166 10.45 -0.43 -0.41
CA SER A 166 10.66 -1.04 -1.74
C SER A 166 12.02 -0.62 -2.30
N ASP A 167 12.61 -1.49 -3.12
CA ASP A 167 13.77 -1.15 -3.94
C ASP A 167 13.43 -0.13 -5.05
N ARG A 168 12.14 0.11 -5.29
CA ARG A 168 11.63 1.06 -6.29
C ARG A 168 10.83 2.20 -5.66
N ALA A 169 10.91 3.37 -6.27
CA ALA A 169 10.29 4.62 -5.78
C ALA A 169 8.75 4.58 -5.69
N ASN A 170 8.14 3.59 -6.32
CA ASN A 170 6.69 3.42 -6.50
C ASN A 170 6.12 2.19 -5.77
N GLY A 171 6.90 1.59 -4.87
CA GLY A 171 6.40 0.85 -3.71
C GLY A 171 6.02 -0.62 -3.91
N PHE A 172 5.47 -1.05 -5.03
CA PHE A 172 4.71 -2.33 -5.06
C PHE A 172 5.44 -3.56 -5.63
N SER A 173 6.64 -3.43 -6.19
CA SER A 173 7.47 -4.58 -6.51
C SER A 173 8.40 -4.87 -5.34
N ASN A 174 8.43 -6.13 -4.87
CA ASN A 174 9.37 -6.60 -3.86
C ASN A 174 9.43 -5.67 -2.65
N TYR A 175 8.38 -5.71 -1.83
CA TYR A 175 8.25 -4.81 -0.70
C TYR A 175 8.13 -5.53 0.62
N LEU A 176 8.60 -4.81 1.63
CA LEU A 176 8.72 -5.25 2.99
C LEU A 176 7.88 -4.32 3.85
N CYS A 177 6.77 -4.80 4.40
CA CYS A 177 5.96 -4.00 5.31
C CYS A 177 6.15 -4.44 6.75
N ILE A 178 6.23 -3.48 7.67
CA ILE A 178 5.99 -3.71 9.09
C ILE A 178 4.74 -2.92 9.45
N ALA A 179 3.79 -3.60 10.07
CA ALA A 179 2.62 -2.94 10.63
C ALA A 179 2.27 -3.56 11.99
N PRO A 180 1.86 -2.74 12.97
CA PRO A 180 1.23 -3.26 14.18
C PRO A 180 -0.09 -3.93 13.82
N THR A 181 -0.40 -5.05 14.47
CA THR A 181 -1.68 -5.74 14.26
C THR A 181 -2.82 -4.85 14.74
N HIS A 182 -3.79 -4.53 13.87
CA HIS A 182 -4.97 -3.70 14.19
C HIS A 182 -5.97 -4.35 15.17
N TRP A 183 -5.59 -5.43 15.84
CA TRP A 183 -6.51 -6.21 16.64
C TRP A 183 -6.42 -5.73 18.09
N LYS A 184 -7.48 -5.06 18.54
CA LYS A 184 -7.70 -4.47 19.89
C LYS A 184 -7.45 -5.40 21.09
N SER A 185 -6.96 -6.62 20.89
CA SER A 185 -6.82 -7.66 21.91
C SER A 185 -5.44 -8.28 22.02
N ILE A 186 -4.43 -7.81 21.29
CA ILE A 186 -3.13 -8.49 21.28
C ILE A 186 -1.97 -7.55 21.60
N ASN A 187 -1.34 -7.78 22.76
CA ASN A 187 -0.11 -7.16 23.23
C ASN A 187 0.89 -6.94 22.08
N GLU A 188 1.17 -5.68 21.72
CA GLU A 188 2.29 -5.21 20.89
C GLU A 188 2.80 -6.16 19.78
N LYS A 189 1.91 -6.83 19.05
CA LYS A 189 2.32 -7.72 17.94
C LYS A 189 2.46 -6.93 16.65
N TYR A 190 3.53 -7.21 15.93
CA TYR A 190 3.75 -6.73 14.58
C TYR A 190 3.61 -7.89 13.62
N PHE A 191 3.42 -7.58 12.34
CA PHE A 191 3.68 -8.55 11.29
C PHE A 191 4.58 -7.97 10.23
N VAL A 192 5.48 -8.81 9.74
CA VAL A 192 6.30 -8.56 8.57
C VAL A 192 5.59 -9.18 7.37
N PHE A 193 5.35 -8.37 6.34
CA PHE A 193 4.87 -8.86 5.05
C PHE A 193 6.02 -8.84 4.04
N ILE A 194 6.35 -10.00 3.50
CA ILE A 194 7.41 -10.18 2.49
C ILE A 194 6.76 -10.61 1.19
N THR A 195 6.91 -9.79 0.16
CA THR A 195 6.50 -10.15 -1.20
C THR A 195 7.74 -10.53 -2.01
N SER A 196 7.83 -11.81 -2.40
CA SER A 196 8.89 -12.34 -3.27
C SER A 196 8.29 -13.42 -4.15
N ASP A 197 8.54 -13.38 -5.46
CA ASP A 197 8.13 -14.43 -6.41
C ASP A 197 6.63 -14.74 -6.45
N ASN A 198 5.79 -13.70 -6.35
CA ASN A 198 4.34 -13.83 -6.23
C ASN A 198 3.89 -14.64 -5.00
N LYS A 199 4.79 -14.87 -4.03
CA LYS A 199 4.46 -15.43 -2.73
C LYS A 199 4.43 -14.30 -1.69
N ASN A 200 3.35 -14.28 -0.94
CA ASN A 200 3.16 -13.39 0.19
C ASN A 200 3.42 -14.19 1.47
N ILE A 201 4.47 -13.82 2.20
CA ILE A 201 4.77 -14.42 3.50
C ILE A 201 4.44 -13.38 4.56
N GLN A 202 3.55 -13.75 5.48
CA GLN A 202 3.28 -12.98 6.69
C GLN A 202 3.95 -13.68 7.87
N ILE A 203 4.77 -12.94 8.61
CA ILE A 203 5.42 -13.42 9.82
C ILE A 203 4.94 -12.54 10.98
N ASN A 204 4.28 -13.13 11.97
CA ASN A 204 3.92 -12.42 13.19
C ASN A 204 5.14 -12.39 14.12
N ILE A 205 5.41 -11.24 14.71
CA ILE A 205 6.55 -11.01 15.60
C ILE A 205 6.08 -10.24 16.83
N ASP A 206 6.75 -10.49 17.94
CA ASP A 206 6.48 -9.82 19.22
C ASP A 206 7.55 -8.75 19.53
N ASP A 207 8.70 -8.77 18.84
CA ASP A 207 9.76 -7.76 18.94
C ASP A 207 9.96 -7.03 17.60
N LEU A 208 9.92 -5.70 17.64
CA LEU A 208 10.14 -4.86 16.47
C LEU A 208 11.55 -5.03 15.88
N ASN A 209 12.56 -5.27 16.71
CA ASN A 209 13.94 -5.47 16.24
C ASN A 209 14.04 -6.76 15.41
N GLU A 210 13.34 -7.82 15.82
CA GLU A 210 13.22 -9.05 15.04
C GLU A 210 12.62 -8.77 13.67
N GLY A 211 11.59 -7.92 13.61
CA GLY A 211 11.00 -7.49 12.35
C GLY A 211 11.95 -6.77 11.42
N LEU A 212 12.74 -5.84 11.96
CA LEU A 212 13.77 -5.14 11.20
C LEU A 212 14.84 -6.09 10.68
N GLU A 213 15.28 -7.07 11.48
CA GLU A 213 16.24 -8.08 11.03
C GLU A 213 15.68 -8.98 9.94
N ILE A 214 14.41 -9.41 10.07
CA ILE A 214 13.70 -10.14 9.01
C ILE A 214 13.64 -9.29 7.74
N LEU A 215 13.37 -7.99 7.82
CA LEU A 215 13.41 -7.11 6.66
C LEU A 215 14.79 -7.16 6.01
N LYS A 216 15.84 -6.87 6.78
CA LYS A 216 17.23 -6.81 6.28
C LYS A 216 17.65 -8.09 5.57
N GLN A 217 17.38 -9.25 6.18
CA GLN A 217 17.73 -10.55 5.62
C GLN A 217 17.03 -10.81 4.28
N ASN A 218 15.82 -10.30 4.11
CA ASN A 218 15.04 -10.52 2.89
C ASN A 218 15.31 -9.49 1.79
N ILE A 219 15.89 -8.31 2.10
CA ILE A 219 16.32 -7.33 1.09
C ILE A 219 17.35 -7.93 0.11
N TYR A 220 18.26 -8.77 0.60
CA TYR A 220 19.25 -9.43 -0.25
C TYR A 220 18.60 -10.38 -1.28
N ARG A 221 17.47 -11.02 -0.91
CA ARG A 221 16.69 -11.83 -1.85
C ARG A 221 16.04 -11.00 -2.95
N LEU A 222 15.70 -9.74 -2.65
CA LEU A 222 15.15 -8.78 -3.61
C LEU A 222 16.22 -8.20 -4.55
N ASN A 223 17.43 -7.94 -4.04
CA ASN A 223 18.54 -7.33 -4.79
C ASN A 223 19.46 -8.33 -5.51
N GLY A 224 19.39 -9.63 -5.18
CA GLY A 224 20.34 -10.65 -5.64
C GLY A 224 20.03 -11.32 -6.97
N ARG A 225 19.08 -10.82 -7.77
CA ARG A 225 18.75 -11.44 -9.06
C ARG A 225 19.46 -10.77 -10.23
N PRO A 226 20.13 -11.54 -11.11
CA PRO A 226 20.54 -11.01 -12.39
C PRO A 226 19.28 -10.59 -13.15
N LYS A 227 19.32 -9.38 -13.74
CA LYS A 227 18.31 -8.95 -14.70
C LYS A 227 18.37 -9.92 -15.88
N THR A 228 17.41 -10.83 -15.99
CA THR A 228 17.15 -11.61 -17.21
C THR A 228 16.34 -10.77 -18.18
#